data_AF-A0A0S8A7B1-F1
#
_entry.id   AF-A0A0S8A7B1-F1
#
_cell.length_a   1.000
_cell.length_b   1.000
_cell.length_c   1.000
_cell.angle_alpha   90.00
_cell.angle_beta   90.00
_cell.angle_gamma   90.00
#
_symmetry.space_group_name_H-M   'P 1'
#
loop_
_entity.id
_entity.type
_entity.pdbx_description
1 polymer ?
#
loop_
_entity_poly.entity_id
_entity_poly.type
_entity_poly.pdbx_seq_one_letter_code
_entity_poly.pdbx_strand_id
1 'polypeptide(L)'
;MQTVITDHLDHLLAILIFIARLGDIGTTYLLSPKLKLEANPIIRKFRWPYAIATLLICLIPYVSEQGAVTILVASLMVSMSNSLRLWLVRTVGEEEYYQSVVDAAGRANPQQSIILLFLPGFFMSLLSFIIFMLYPEPDRDWGFWIAAGVFAYAMVLFIYMPASFLRFRKAALRMKQVNIDQWK
;
A
#
# COMPACT_ATOMS: atom_id res chain seq x y z
N MET A 1 -3.59 30.26 -16.79
CA MET A 1 -3.10 29.19 -15.89
C MET A 1 -4.16 28.09 -15.71
N GLN A 2 -5.42 28.42 -15.41
CA GLN A 2 -6.53 27.44 -15.38
C GLN A 2 -6.79 26.75 -16.73
N THR A 3 -6.72 27.47 -17.85
CA THR A 3 -6.90 26.91 -19.21
C THR A 3 -5.79 25.92 -19.58
N VAL A 4 -4.52 26.27 -19.37
CA VAL A 4 -3.39 25.36 -19.65
C VAL A 4 -3.43 24.07 -18.84
N ILE A 5 -3.95 24.11 -17.59
CA ILE A 5 -4.08 22.92 -16.74
C ILE A 5 -5.24 22.03 -17.19
N THR A 6 -6.32 22.62 -17.70
CA THR A 6 -7.50 21.87 -18.16
C THR A 6 -7.30 21.28 -19.55
N ASP A 7 -6.58 21.99 -20.43
CA ASP A 7 -6.28 21.52 -21.79
C ASP A 7 -5.26 20.35 -21.83
N HIS A 8 -4.53 20.11 -20.72
CA HIS A 8 -3.48 19.09 -20.59
C HIS A 8 -3.58 18.30 -19.29
N LEU A 9 -4.79 18.16 -18.75
CA LEU A 9 -5.03 17.51 -17.46
C LEU A 9 -4.61 16.03 -17.49
N ASP A 10 -4.87 15.35 -18.60
CA ASP A 10 -4.45 13.98 -18.89
C ASP A 10 -2.93 13.80 -18.76
N HIS A 11 -2.12 14.65 -19.39
CA HIS A 11 -0.67 14.63 -19.32
C HIS A 11 -0.17 14.92 -17.91
N LEU A 12 -0.76 15.90 -17.22
CA LEU A 12 -0.41 16.22 -15.84
C LEU A 12 -0.68 15.02 -14.92
N LEU A 13 -1.87 14.41 -15.03
CA LEU A 13 -2.23 13.22 -14.26
C LEU A 13 -1.31 12.03 -14.59
N ALA A 14 -0.93 11.84 -15.85
CA ALA A 14 0.00 10.79 -16.26
C ALA A 14 1.37 10.96 -15.59
N ILE A 15 1.90 12.19 -15.58
CA ILE A 15 3.18 12.52 -14.92
C ILE A 15 3.07 12.33 -13.41
N LEU A 16 1.98 12.77 -12.78
CA LEU A 16 1.78 12.63 -11.34
C LEU A 16 1.65 11.16 -10.93
N ILE A 17 0.90 10.35 -11.68
CA ILE A 17 0.79 8.91 -11.45
C ILE A 17 2.17 8.27 -11.64
N PHE A 18 2.92 8.67 -12.67
CA PHE A 18 4.27 8.17 -12.90
C PHE A 18 5.19 8.45 -11.72
N ILE A 19 5.20 9.68 -11.20
CA ILE A 19 5.97 10.05 -10.00
C ILE A 19 5.50 9.23 -8.79
N ALA A 20 4.19 9.09 -8.58
CA ALA A 20 3.64 8.31 -7.46
C ALA A 20 4.05 6.82 -7.54
N ARG A 21 3.98 6.22 -8.73
CA ARG A 21 4.40 4.83 -8.98
C ARG A 21 5.92 4.66 -8.85
N LEU A 22 6.72 5.60 -9.34
CA LEU A 22 8.18 5.59 -9.12
C LEU A 22 8.52 5.70 -7.63
N GLY A 23 7.81 6.55 -6.90
CA GLY A 23 7.93 6.65 -5.45
C GLY A 23 7.60 5.34 -4.75
N ASP A 24 6.51 4.68 -5.15
CA ASP A 24 6.15 3.36 -4.63
C ASP A 24 7.23 2.31 -4.91
N ILE A 25 7.63 2.13 -6.17
CA ILE A 25 8.66 1.16 -6.58
C ILE A 25 10.00 1.46 -5.88
N GLY A 26 10.40 2.73 -5.85
CA GLY A 26 11.64 3.18 -5.22
C GLY A 26 11.63 2.97 -3.72
N THR A 27 10.54 3.32 -3.03
CA THR A 27 10.41 3.09 -1.59
C THR A 27 10.36 1.61 -1.26
N THR A 28 9.69 0.77 -2.04
CA THR A 28 9.74 -0.69 -1.91
C THR A 28 11.15 -1.24 -2.12
N TYR A 29 11.88 -0.76 -3.14
CA TYR A 29 13.28 -1.16 -3.39
C TYR A 29 14.19 -0.82 -2.23
N LEU A 30 14.05 0.38 -1.68
CA LEU A 30 14.85 0.82 -0.56
C LEU A 30 14.46 0.14 0.76
N LEU A 31 13.19 -0.27 0.91
CA LEU A 31 12.68 -0.93 2.11
C LEU A 31 12.97 -2.43 2.12
N SER A 32 12.86 -3.12 0.99
CA SER A 32 13.04 -4.58 0.91
C SER A 32 13.76 -4.96 -0.39
N PRO A 33 15.07 -4.68 -0.51
CA PRO A 33 15.82 -5.02 -1.71
C PRO A 33 15.82 -6.54 -1.99
N LYS A 34 15.75 -7.38 -0.93
CA LYS A 34 15.63 -8.84 -1.06
C LYS A 34 14.18 -9.32 -1.17
N LEU A 35 13.19 -8.41 -1.17
CA LEU A 35 11.75 -8.69 -1.20
C LEU A 35 11.29 -9.63 -0.08
N LYS A 36 12.01 -9.66 1.06
CA LYS A 36 11.68 -10.53 2.19
C LYS A 36 10.46 -10.01 2.97
N LEU A 37 10.33 -8.69 3.04
CA LEU A 37 9.20 -8.00 3.69
C LEU A 37 7.97 -7.92 2.78
N GLU A 38 8.17 -8.04 1.47
CA GLU A 38 7.11 -7.91 0.47
C GLU A 38 6.02 -8.99 0.67
N ALA A 39 4.77 -8.57 0.84
CA ALA A 39 3.66 -9.52 1.04
C ALA A 39 3.07 -10.01 -0.28
N ASN A 40 3.24 -9.27 -1.38
CA ASN A 40 2.68 -9.65 -2.66
C ASN A 40 3.42 -10.87 -3.25
N PRO A 41 2.74 -12.04 -3.38
CA PRO A 41 3.37 -13.25 -3.92
C PRO A 41 3.74 -13.09 -5.40
N ILE A 42 3.03 -12.23 -6.14
CA ILE A 42 3.29 -11.95 -7.56
C ILE A 42 4.61 -11.19 -7.69
N ILE A 43 4.82 -10.14 -6.89
CA ILE A 43 6.07 -9.38 -6.89
C ILE A 43 7.24 -10.26 -6.47
N ARG A 44 7.06 -11.15 -5.48
CA ARG A 44 8.12 -12.10 -5.09
C ARG A 44 8.48 -13.08 -6.21
N LYS A 45 7.50 -13.48 -7.04
CA LYS A 45 7.70 -14.42 -8.16
C LYS A 45 8.30 -13.76 -9.39
N PHE A 46 7.75 -12.61 -9.80
CA PHE A 46 8.13 -11.91 -11.03
C PHE A 46 9.16 -10.80 -10.82
N ARG A 47 9.50 -10.49 -9.56
CA ARG A 47 10.51 -9.51 -9.13
C ARG A 47 10.26 -8.11 -9.73
N TRP A 48 11.34 -7.36 -9.95
CA TRP A 48 11.34 -5.99 -10.46
C TRP A 48 10.69 -5.79 -11.84
N PRO A 49 10.74 -6.75 -12.79
CA PRO A 49 9.99 -6.61 -14.04
C PRO A 49 8.50 -6.34 -13.85
N TYR A 50 7.84 -7.00 -12.90
CA TYR A 50 6.43 -6.73 -12.60
C TYR A 50 6.24 -5.34 -12.00
N ALA A 51 7.16 -4.91 -11.13
CA ALA A 51 7.13 -3.56 -10.57
C ALA A 51 7.21 -2.50 -11.69
N ILE A 52 8.10 -2.68 -12.66
CA ILE A 52 8.21 -1.78 -13.84
C ILE A 52 6.95 -1.85 -14.70
N ALA A 53 6.35 -3.03 -14.89
CA ALA A 53 5.10 -3.16 -15.64
C ALA A 53 3.94 -2.35 -15.02
N THR A 54 3.96 -2.12 -13.70
CA THR A 54 2.95 -1.26 -13.05
C THR A 54 3.05 0.21 -13.47
N LEU A 55 4.12 0.64 -14.14
CA LEU A 55 4.22 1.98 -14.72
C LEU A 55 3.26 2.16 -15.91
N LEU A 56 2.75 1.08 -16.51
CA LEU A 56 1.73 1.18 -17.57
C LEU A 56 0.41 1.79 -17.07
N ILE A 57 0.18 1.77 -15.76
CA ILE A 57 -0.97 2.44 -15.11
C ILE A 57 -0.97 3.96 -15.39
N CYS A 58 0.18 4.55 -15.71
CA CYS A 58 0.29 5.98 -16.05
C CYS A 58 -0.39 6.34 -17.37
N LEU A 59 -0.84 5.36 -18.16
CA LEU A 59 -1.58 5.58 -19.40
C LEU A 59 -3.10 5.71 -19.17
N ILE A 60 -3.60 5.39 -17.98
CA ILE A 60 -5.03 5.46 -17.65
C ILE A 60 -5.64 6.87 -17.79
N PRO A 61 -4.95 7.97 -17.51
CA PRO A 61 -5.49 9.32 -17.74
C PRO A 61 -5.96 9.57 -19.17
N TYR A 62 -5.35 8.92 -20.17
CA TYR A 62 -5.76 9.04 -21.58
C TYR A 62 -7.06 8.30 -21.91
N VAL A 63 -7.59 7.50 -20.97
CA VAL A 63 -8.87 6.78 -21.10
C VAL A 63 -9.92 7.40 -20.19
N SER A 64 -9.55 7.78 -18.97
CA SER A 64 -10.43 8.46 -18.03
C SER A 64 -9.62 9.29 -17.04
N GLU A 65 -9.79 10.62 -17.12
CA GLU A 65 -9.22 11.57 -16.17
C GLU A 65 -9.75 11.33 -14.74
N GLN A 66 -11.04 11.03 -14.64
CA GLN A 66 -11.70 10.76 -13.36
C GLN A 66 -11.13 9.52 -12.67
N GLY A 67 -11.04 8.39 -13.40
CA GLY A 67 -10.44 7.16 -12.88
C GLY A 67 -8.95 7.33 -12.55
N ALA A 68 -8.24 8.16 -13.32
CA ALA A 68 -6.85 8.50 -13.04
C ALA A 68 -6.68 9.20 -11.68
N VAL A 69 -7.60 10.09 -11.27
CA VAL A 69 -7.55 10.72 -9.95
C VAL A 69 -7.66 9.68 -8.83
N THR A 70 -8.59 8.72 -8.95
CA THR A 70 -8.73 7.61 -8.00
C THR A 70 -7.42 6.82 -7.87
N ILE A 71 -6.80 6.47 -8.99
CA ILE A 71 -5.54 5.72 -9.04
C ILE A 71 -4.38 6.53 -8.46
N LEU A 72 -4.30 7.82 -8.78
CA LEU A 72 -3.29 8.72 -8.26
C LEU A 72 -3.35 8.79 -6.74
N VAL A 73 -4.53 9.04 -6.18
CA VAL A 73 -4.74 9.12 -4.72
C VAL A 73 -4.35 7.80 -4.06
N ALA A 74 -4.84 6.66 -4.55
CA ALA A 74 -4.47 5.35 -4.00
C ALA A 74 -2.95 5.10 -4.08
N SER A 75 -2.32 5.45 -5.20
CA SER A 75 -0.87 5.29 -5.41
C SER A 75 -0.04 6.15 -4.45
N LEU A 76 -0.45 7.40 -4.23
CA LEU A 76 0.21 8.30 -3.27
C LEU A 76 0.09 7.77 -1.85
N MET A 77 -1.06 7.21 -1.45
CA MET A 77 -1.25 6.65 -0.12
C MET A 77 -0.39 5.39 0.12
N VAL A 78 -0.25 4.53 -0.89
CA VAL A 78 0.67 3.38 -0.83
C VAL A 78 2.12 3.87 -0.70
N SER A 79 2.53 4.83 -1.53
CA SER A 79 3.87 5.42 -1.49
C SER A 79 4.18 6.07 -0.13
N MET A 80 3.21 6.80 0.44
CA MET A 80 3.31 7.35 1.80
C MET A 80 3.49 6.24 2.84
N SER A 81 2.69 5.18 2.78
CA SER A 81 2.78 4.06 3.74
C SER A 81 4.14 3.36 3.71
N ASN A 82 4.71 3.21 2.51
CA ASN A 82 6.05 2.64 2.35
C ASN A 82 7.14 3.59 2.87
N SER A 83 7.02 4.89 2.58
CA SER A 83 7.94 5.93 3.04
C SER A 83 8.02 6.02 4.57
N LEU A 84 6.90 5.87 5.29
CA LEU A 84 6.86 5.93 6.76
C LEU A 84 7.72 4.85 7.44
N ARG A 85 7.89 3.71 6.79
CA ARG A 85 8.69 2.58 7.31
C ARG A 85 10.15 2.65 6.85
N LEU A 86 10.44 3.44 5.83
CA LEU A 86 11.72 3.42 5.15
C LEU A 86 12.88 3.75 6.09
N TRP A 87 12.76 4.81 6.89
CA TRP A 87 13.82 5.22 7.81
C TRP A 87 14.15 4.09 8.81
N LEU A 88 13.14 3.43 9.37
CA LEU A 88 13.29 2.38 10.38
C LEU A 88 13.95 1.13 9.80
N VAL A 89 13.51 0.68 8.62
CA VAL A 89 14.12 -0.51 7.99
C VAL A 89 15.55 -0.21 7.55
N ARG A 90 15.84 1.02 7.12
CA ARG A 90 17.20 1.42 6.72
C ARG A 90 18.16 1.56 7.88
N THR A 91 17.68 1.93 9.07
CA THR A 91 18.52 2.04 10.27
C THR A 91 18.75 0.69 10.94
N VAL A 92 17.73 -0.18 10.98
CA VAL A 92 17.80 -1.48 11.67
C VAL A 92 18.41 -2.57 10.79
N GLY A 93 18.17 -2.53 9.48
CA GLY A 93 18.45 -3.64 8.57
C GLY A 93 17.19 -4.46 8.28
N GLU A 94 17.09 -4.99 7.05
CA GLU A 94 15.91 -5.74 6.58
C GLU A 94 15.68 -7.03 7.39
N GLU A 95 16.75 -7.72 7.78
CA GLU A 95 16.67 -9.01 8.48
C GLU A 95 16.24 -8.83 9.93
N GLU A 96 16.90 -7.93 10.64
CA GLU A 96 16.64 -7.58 12.03
C GLU A 96 15.24 -6.99 12.18
N TYR A 97 14.80 -6.15 11.22
CA TYR A 97 13.44 -5.66 11.16
C TYR A 97 12.43 -6.80 10.94
N TYR A 98 12.70 -7.72 10.00
CA TYR A 98 11.83 -8.88 9.76
C TYR A 98 11.69 -9.74 11.02
N GLN A 99 12.80 -10.07 11.69
CA GLN A 99 12.79 -10.85 12.93
C GLN A 99 12.00 -10.14 14.04
N SER A 100 12.20 -8.83 14.21
CA SER A 100 11.47 -8.02 15.19
C SER A 100 9.94 -8.06 14.96
N VAL A 101 9.51 -7.96 13.70
CA VAL A 101 8.09 -8.04 13.33
C VAL A 101 7.52 -9.45 13.55
N VAL A 102 8.28 -10.49 13.20
CA VAL A 102 7.89 -11.89 13.43
C VAL A 102 7.75 -12.18 14.93
N ASP A 103 8.70 -11.74 15.74
CA ASP A 103 8.67 -11.92 17.20
C ASP A 103 7.53 -11.14 17.86
N ALA A 104 7.25 -9.93 17.38
CA ALA A 104 6.07 -9.17 17.83
C ALA A 104 4.77 -9.91 17.48
N ALA A 105 4.63 -10.39 16.24
CA ALA A 105 3.44 -11.13 15.79
C ALA A 105 3.24 -12.46 16.54
N GLY A 106 4.34 -13.14 16.90
CA GLY A 106 4.33 -14.37 17.68
C GLY A 106 3.96 -14.19 19.16
N ARG A 107 4.16 -12.99 19.72
CA ARG A 107 3.78 -12.63 21.10
C ARG A 107 2.38 -12.03 21.20
N ALA A 108 1.88 -11.45 20.12
CA ALA A 108 0.62 -10.73 20.14
C ALA A 108 -0.62 -11.65 20.31
N ASN A 109 -1.67 -11.15 20.95
CA ASN A 109 -2.98 -11.82 20.95
C ASN A 109 -3.62 -11.68 19.56
N PRO A 110 -4.01 -12.79 18.88
CA PRO A 110 -4.46 -12.74 17.50
C PRO A 110 -5.77 -11.97 17.32
N GLN A 111 -6.73 -12.12 18.24
CA GLN A 111 -8.02 -11.45 18.14
C GLN A 111 -7.87 -9.94 18.30
N GLN A 112 -7.16 -9.51 19.34
CA GLN A 112 -6.90 -8.09 19.59
C GLN A 112 -6.09 -7.45 18.46
N SER A 113 -5.07 -8.16 17.95
CA SER A 113 -4.23 -7.64 16.84
C SER A 113 -5.05 -7.44 15.58
N ILE A 114 -5.90 -8.41 15.22
CA ILE A 114 -6.74 -8.29 14.02
C ILE A 114 -7.68 -7.08 14.14
N ILE A 115 -8.34 -6.89 15.28
CA ILE A 115 -9.22 -5.73 15.52
C ILE A 115 -8.43 -4.42 15.36
N LEU A 116 -7.25 -4.32 15.97
CA LEU A 116 -6.42 -3.12 15.87
C LEU A 116 -5.90 -2.87 14.45
N LEU A 117 -5.66 -3.93 13.67
CA LEU A 117 -5.23 -3.84 12.27
C LEU A 117 -6.35 -3.39 11.33
N PHE A 118 -7.62 -3.58 11.69
CA PHE A 118 -8.76 -3.03 10.96
C PHE A 118 -8.95 -1.53 11.18
N LEU A 119 -8.44 -0.98 12.28
CA LEU A 119 -8.70 0.40 12.70
C LEU A 119 -8.26 1.46 11.66
N PRO A 120 -7.07 1.38 11.01
CA PRO A 120 -6.70 2.32 9.96
C PRO A 120 -7.62 2.25 8.74
N GLY A 121 -8.00 1.04 8.30
CA GLY A 121 -8.93 0.85 7.19
C GLY A 121 -10.32 1.42 7.50
N PHE A 122 -10.78 1.27 8.75
CA PHE A 122 -12.05 1.84 9.22
C PHE A 122 -12.03 3.37 9.16
N PHE A 123 -11.02 4.03 9.72
CA PHE A 123 -10.93 5.49 9.68
C PHE A 123 -10.78 6.05 8.26
N MET A 124 -10.02 5.38 7.39
CA MET A 124 -9.92 5.76 5.98
C MET A 124 -11.25 5.59 5.24
N SER A 125 -12.01 4.52 5.54
CA SER A 125 -13.34 4.31 4.97
C SER A 125 -14.33 5.38 5.45
N LEU A 126 -14.27 5.75 6.73
CA LEU A 126 -15.10 6.81 7.30
C LEU A 126 -14.78 8.17 6.65
N LEU A 127 -13.50 8.49 6.47
CA LEU A 127 -13.07 9.70 5.76
C LEU A 127 -13.63 9.72 4.34
N SER A 128 -13.48 8.62 3.61
CA SER A 128 -14.03 8.51 2.26
C SER A 128 -15.56 8.67 2.24
N PHE A 129 -16.26 8.07 3.19
CA PHE A 129 -17.72 8.17 3.30
C PHE A 129 -18.16 9.62 3.50
N ILE A 130 -17.47 10.36 4.36
CA ILE A 130 -17.73 11.79 4.56
C ILE A 130 -17.52 12.57 3.25
N ILE A 131 -16.43 12.31 2.51
CA ILE A 131 -16.16 13.02 1.25
C ILE A 131 -17.22 12.66 0.19
N PHE A 132 -17.66 11.40 0.09
CA PHE A 132 -18.76 11.02 -0.79
C PHE A 132 -20.08 11.74 -0.45
N MET A 133 -20.38 11.94 0.83
CA MET A 133 -21.57 12.70 1.24
C MET A 133 -21.47 14.18 0.87
N LEU A 134 -20.28 14.77 0.92
CA LEU A 134 -20.05 16.17 0.56
C LEU A 134 -19.99 16.41 -0.95
N TYR A 135 -19.56 15.41 -1.73
CA TYR A 135 -19.37 15.47 -3.19
C TYR A 135 -20.01 14.27 -3.89
N PRO A 136 -21.35 14.20 -3.97
CA PRO A 136 -22.06 13.00 -4.44
C PRO A 136 -22.13 12.86 -5.97
N GLU A 137 -21.90 13.92 -6.75
CA GLU A 137 -22.09 13.91 -8.20
C GLU A 137 -20.76 13.59 -8.93
N PRO A 138 -20.59 12.37 -9.49
CA PRO A 138 -19.31 11.94 -10.07
C PRO A 138 -18.90 12.70 -11.34
N ASP A 139 -19.87 13.25 -12.09
CA ASP A 139 -19.63 13.97 -13.34
C ASP A 139 -19.22 15.44 -13.10
N ARG A 140 -19.54 15.98 -11.92
CA ARG A 140 -19.29 17.39 -11.58
C ARG A 140 -18.18 17.55 -10.54
N ASP A 141 -18.13 16.64 -9.57
CA ASP A 141 -17.36 16.84 -8.35
C ASP A 141 -16.14 15.92 -8.31
N TRP A 142 -14.93 16.47 -8.54
CA TRP A 142 -13.66 15.74 -8.41
C TRP A 142 -13.45 15.10 -7.03
N GLY A 143 -14.08 15.67 -5.99
CA GLY A 143 -14.08 15.12 -4.64
C GLY A 143 -14.58 13.68 -4.58
N PHE A 144 -15.53 13.30 -5.45
CA PHE A 144 -16.00 11.92 -5.57
C PHE A 144 -14.87 10.94 -5.91
N TRP A 145 -14.04 11.28 -6.90
CA TRP A 145 -12.95 10.41 -7.36
C TRP A 145 -11.77 10.37 -6.39
N ILE A 146 -11.56 11.44 -5.63
CA ILE A 146 -10.63 11.47 -4.49
C ILE A 146 -11.12 10.51 -3.40
N ALA A 147 -12.40 10.59 -3.02
CA ALA A 147 -13.00 9.68 -2.05
C ALA A 147 -12.86 8.22 -2.51
N ALA A 148 -13.18 7.93 -3.77
CA ALA A 148 -13.00 6.61 -4.35
C ALA A 148 -11.55 6.11 -4.23
N GLY A 149 -10.55 6.97 -4.42
CA GLY A 149 -9.14 6.63 -4.23
C GLY A 149 -8.79 6.30 -2.77
N VAL A 150 -9.27 7.10 -1.83
CA VAL A 150 -9.11 6.85 -0.39
C VAL A 150 -9.79 5.54 0.02
N PHE A 151 -11.00 5.29 -0.47
CA PHE A 151 -11.74 4.06 -0.24
C PHE A 151 -11.03 2.83 -0.80
N ALA A 152 -10.53 2.92 -2.03
CA ALA A 152 -9.77 1.84 -2.65
C ALA A 152 -8.55 1.47 -1.81
N TYR A 153 -7.82 2.47 -1.30
CA TYR A 153 -6.72 2.22 -0.38
C TYR A 153 -7.16 1.63 0.97
N ALA A 154 -8.31 2.06 1.51
CA ALA A 154 -8.88 1.47 2.72
C ALA A 154 -9.18 -0.03 2.54
N MET A 155 -9.70 -0.44 1.38
CA MET A 155 -9.91 -1.86 1.05
C MET A 155 -8.60 -2.63 1.00
N VAL A 156 -7.54 -2.04 0.45
CA VAL A 156 -6.19 -2.63 0.48
C VAL A 156 -5.75 -2.86 1.93
N LEU A 157 -5.96 -1.91 2.84
CA LEU A 157 -5.60 -2.07 4.25
C LEU A 157 -6.36 -3.23 4.92
N PHE A 158 -7.66 -3.35 4.66
CA PHE A 158 -8.50 -4.42 5.21
C PHE A 158 -8.06 -5.82 4.78
N ILE A 159 -7.46 -5.95 3.60
CA ILE A 159 -6.96 -7.23 3.10
C ILE A 159 -5.50 -7.45 3.52
N TYR A 160 -4.65 -6.45 3.27
CA TYR A 160 -3.20 -6.56 3.39
C TYR A 160 -2.75 -6.66 4.84
N MET A 161 -3.29 -5.83 5.74
CA MET A 161 -2.84 -5.79 7.14
C MET A 161 -3.09 -7.13 7.87
N PRO A 162 -4.31 -7.71 7.83
CA PRO A 162 -4.55 -9.02 8.45
C PRO A 162 -3.76 -10.14 7.77
N ALA A 163 -3.69 -10.16 6.43
CA ALA A 163 -2.94 -11.18 5.70
C ALA A 163 -1.44 -11.17 6.06
N SER A 164 -0.84 -9.97 6.14
CA SER A 164 0.55 -9.78 6.54
C SER A 164 0.80 -10.24 7.98
N PHE A 165 -0.08 -9.87 8.92
CA PHE A 165 0.00 -10.32 10.31
C PHE A 165 -0.07 -11.85 10.44
N LEU A 166 -1.04 -12.49 9.78
CA LEU A 166 -1.18 -13.95 9.80
C LEU A 166 0.06 -14.64 9.22
N ARG A 167 0.67 -14.06 8.19
CA ARG A 167 1.93 -14.57 7.62
C ARG A 167 3.07 -14.51 8.63
N PHE A 168 3.28 -13.37 9.29
CA PHE A 168 4.35 -13.23 10.30
C PHE A 168 4.10 -14.11 11.52
N ARG A 169 2.85 -14.22 11.98
CA ARG A 169 2.49 -15.14 13.06
C ARG A 169 2.77 -16.60 12.70
N LYS A 170 2.43 -17.04 11.49
CA LYS A 170 2.75 -18.38 11.00
C LYS A 170 4.28 -18.62 10.96
N ALA A 171 5.05 -17.62 10.56
CA ALA A 171 6.52 -17.70 10.59
C ALA A 171 7.06 -17.87 12.02
N ALA A 172 6.53 -17.10 12.98
CA ALA A 172 6.93 -17.19 14.39
C ALA A 172 6.64 -18.57 14.99
N LEU A 173 5.47 -19.15 14.69
CA LEU A 173 5.10 -20.48 15.17
C LEU A 173 6.02 -21.57 14.60
N ARG A 174 6.39 -21.48 13.31
CA ARG A 174 7.35 -22.40 12.69
C ARG A 174 8.74 -22.32 13.31
N MET A 175 9.22 -21.11 13.60
CA MET A 175 10.53 -20.92 14.24
C MET A 175 10.56 -21.52 15.66
N LYS A 176 9.48 -21.37 16.43
CA LYS A 176 9.37 -22.00 17.76
C LYS A 176 9.40 -23.53 17.68
N GLN A 177 8.73 -24.12 16.69
CA GLN A 177 8.66 -25.56 16.52
C GLN A 177 10.03 -26.17 16.15
N VAL A 178 10.75 -25.56 15.21
CA VAL A 178 12.11 -26.00 14.84
C VAL A 178 13.05 -25.99 16.03
N ASN A 179 12.97 -24.97 16.90
CA ASN A 179 13.81 -24.90 18.09
C ASN A 179 13.51 -26.07 19.04
N ILE A 180 12.24 -26.38 19.30
CA ILE A 180 11.84 -27.52 20.16
C ILE A 180 12.36 -28.85 19.62
N ASP A 181 12.32 -29.07 18.31
CA ASP A 181 12.76 -30.32 17.68
C ASP A 181 14.30 -30.49 17.71
N GLN A 182 15.08 -29.41 17.90
CA GLN A 182 16.54 -29.50 18.08
C GLN A 182 16.97 -29.92 19.49
N TRP A 183 16.07 -29.87 20.48
CA TRP A 183 16.33 -30.28 21.87
C TRP A 183 15.75 -31.65 22.23
N LYS A 184 15.16 -32.36 21.26
CA LYS A 184 14.68 -33.74 21.39
C LYS A 184 15.65 -34.70 20.72
#